data_AF-G5JUN3-F1
#
_entry.id   AF-G5JUN3-F1
#
_cell.length_a   1.000
_cell.length_b   1.000
_cell.length_c   1.000
_cell.angle_alpha   90.00
_cell.angle_beta   90.00
_cell.angle_gamma   90.00
#
_symmetry.space_group_name_H-M   'P 1'
#
loop_
_entity.id
_entity.type
_entity.pdbx_description
1 polymer ?
#
loop_
_entity_poly.entity_id
_entity_poly.type
_entity_poly.pdbx_seq_one_letter_code
_entity_poly.pdbx_strand_id
1 'polypeptide(L)' 'MTMANINDKIAKAITKGYETTEHIAVNGYKKTESAAIKGWKKTENFFVGKFFKKNGETTQEAKERLQKNDNHN' A
#
# COMPACT_ATOMS: atom_id res chain seq x y z
N MET A 1 -21.55 -16.31 -39.51
CA MET A 1 -20.42 -15.62 -38.85
C MET A 1 -19.17 -15.94 -39.66
N THR A 2 -18.38 -14.94 -40.06
CA THR A 2 -17.17 -15.17 -40.89
C THR A 2 -15.98 -15.57 -40.02
N MET A 3 -14.98 -16.22 -40.62
CA MET A 3 -13.71 -16.53 -39.93
C MET A 3 -13.03 -15.27 -39.38
N ALA A 4 -13.09 -14.15 -40.11
CA ALA A 4 -12.60 -12.86 -39.63
C ALA A 4 -13.30 -12.42 -38.33
N ASN A 5 -14.63 -12.57 -38.23
CA ASN A 5 -15.37 -12.21 -37.03
C ASN A 5 -15.05 -13.13 -35.83
N ILE A 6 -14.70 -14.40 -36.08
CA ILE A 6 -14.27 -15.34 -35.04
C ILE A 6 -12.89 -14.94 -34.52
N ASN A 7 -11.93 -14.68 -35.40
CA ASN A 7 -10.59 -14.24 -35.03
C ASN A 7 -10.62 -12.93 -34.24
N ASP A 8 -11.45 -11.97 -34.65
CA ASP A 8 -11.59 -10.68 -33.98
C ASP A 8 -12.14 -10.83 -32.55
N LYS A 9 -13.07 -11.77 -32.34
CA LYS A 9 -13.58 -12.11 -31.00
C LYS A 9 -12.52 -12.77 -30.13
N ILE A 10 -11.73 -13.69 -30.69
CA ILE A 10 -10.64 -14.35 -29.96
C ILE A 10 -9.58 -13.31 -29.54
N ALA A 11 -9.18 -12.41 -30.46
CA ALA A 11 -8.23 -11.34 -30.16
C ALA A 11 -8.71 -10.45 -29.02
N LYS A 12 -9.97 -9.99 -29.06
CA LYS A 12 -10.57 -9.19 -27.98
C LYS A 12 -10.61 -9.91 -26.65
N ALA A 13 -10.96 -11.20 -26.65
CA ALA A 13 -10.99 -12.01 -25.43
C ALA A 13 -9.59 -12.15 -24.82
N ILE A 14 -8.56 -12.38 -25.66
CA ILE A 14 -7.16 -12.47 -25.24
C ILE A 14 -6.70 -11.14 -24.65
N THR A 15 -6.90 -10.02 -25.34
CA THR A 15 -6.51 -8.68 -24.86
C THR A 15 -7.16 -8.38 -23.50
N LYS A 16 -8.46 -8.61 -23.37
CA LYS A 16 -9.18 -8.41 -22.11
C LYS A 16 -8.66 -9.30 -20.99
N GLY A 17 -8.27 -10.54 -21.31
CA GLY A 17 -7.67 -11.47 -20.36
C GLY A 17 -6.34 -10.96 -19.81
N TYR A 18 -5.47 -10.42 -20.69
CA TYR A 18 -4.21 -9.81 -20.30
C TYR A 18 -4.41 -8.57 -19.42
N GLU A 19 -5.26 -7.62 -19.86
CA GLU A 19 -5.59 -6.41 -19.10
C GLU A 19 -6.13 -6.74 -17.70
N THR A 20 -7.00 -7.74 -17.61
CA THR A 20 -7.57 -8.18 -16.33
C THR A 20 -6.50 -8.75 -15.41
N THR A 21 -5.60 -9.58 -15.95
CA THR A 21 -4.51 -10.20 -15.18
C THR A 21 -3.54 -9.15 -14.65
N GLU A 22 -3.14 -8.20 -15.49
CA GLU A 22 -2.30 -7.07 -15.09
C GLU A 22 -2.97 -6.25 -13.98
N HIS A 23 -4.24 -5.89 -14.17
CA HIS A 23 -4.99 -5.13 -13.17
C HIS A 23 -5.09 -5.85 -11.82
N ILE A 24 -5.31 -7.17 -11.83
CA ILE A 24 -5.34 -7.99 -10.61
C ILE A 24 -3.96 -8.01 -9.94
N ALA A 25 -2.89 -8.25 -10.70
CA ALA A 25 -1.54 -8.29 -10.16
C ALA A 25 -1.14 -6.94 -9.54
N VAL A 26 -1.41 -5.85 -10.24
CA VAL A 26 -1.09 -4.50 -9.79
C VAL A 26 -1.86 -4.12 -8.53
N ASN A 27 -3.15 -4.41 -8.50
CA ASN A 27 -3.95 -4.13 -7.32
C ASN A 27 -3.62 -5.06 -6.15
N GLY A 28 -3.22 -6.30 -6.43
CA GLY A 28 -2.77 -7.26 -5.44
C GLY A 28 -1.58 -6.72 -4.66
N TYR A 29 -0.50 -6.33 -5.35
CA TYR A 29 0.69 -5.83 -4.65
C TYR A 29 0.40 -4.52 -3.90
N LYS A 30 -0.34 -3.58 -4.51
CA LYS A 30 -0.69 -2.29 -3.87
C LYS A 30 -1.49 -2.49 -2.58
N LYS A 31 -2.41 -3.47 -2.56
CA LYS A 31 -3.18 -3.82 -1.36
C LYS A 31 -2.27 -4.38 -0.26
N THR A 32 -1.36 -5.29 -0.61
CA THR A 32 -0.40 -5.87 0.33
C THR A 32 0.52 -4.80 0.92
N GLU A 33 1.08 -3.93 0.07
CA GLU A 33 1.93 -2.81 0.51
C GLU A 33 1.16 -1.86 1.44
N SER A 34 -0.06 -1.48 1.05
CA SER A 34 -0.92 -0.62 1.88
C SER A 34 -1.24 -1.26 3.23
N ALA A 35 -1.46 -2.57 3.27
CA ALA A 35 -1.71 -3.29 4.50
C ALA A 35 -0.47 -3.33 5.40
N ALA A 36 0.71 -3.59 4.83
CA ALA A 36 1.97 -3.58 5.56
C ALA A 36 2.27 -2.20 6.16
N ILE A 37 2.15 -1.12 5.39
CA ILE A 37 2.35 0.26 5.87
C ILE A 37 1.36 0.61 6.99
N LYS A 38 0.09 0.22 6.86
CA LYS A 38 -0.92 0.45 7.90
C LYS A 38 -0.59 -0.32 9.19
N GLY A 39 -0.19 -1.58 9.06
CA GLY A 39 0.22 -2.43 10.19
C GLY A 39 1.44 -1.87 10.92
N TRP A 40 2.45 -1.43 10.16
CA TRP A 40 3.62 -0.76 10.71
C TRP A 40 3.24 0.52 11.47
N LYS A 41 2.51 1.45 10.82
CA LYS A 41 2.08 2.71 11.44
C LYS A 41 1.30 2.49 12.73
N LYS A 42 0.44 1.47 12.78
CA LYS A 42 -0.31 1.10 13.99
C LYS A 42 0.63 0.66 15.12
N THR A 43 1.57 -0.22 14.82
CA THR A 43 2.55 -0.73 15.79
C THR A 43 3.46 0.38 16.30
N GLU A 44 3.98 1.20 15.39
CA GLU A 44 4.78 2.38 15.70
C GLU A 44 4.02 3.37 16.58
N ASN A 45 2.76 3.71 16.24
CA ASN A 45 1.90 4.57 17.05
C ASN A 45 1.70 4.03 18.47
N PHE A 46 1.44 2.73 18.60
CA PHE A 46 1.26 2.09 19.90
C PHE A 46 2.55 2.17 20.73
N PHE A 47 3.69 1.81 20.14
CA PHE A 47 4.97 1.78 20.82
C PHE A 47 5.41 3.17 21.29
N VAL A 48 5.36 4.17 20.40
CA VAL A 48 5.68 5.56 20.76
C VAL A 48 4.71 6.08 21.81
N GLY A 49 3.41 5.85 21.63
CA GLY A 49 2.39 6.29 22.57
C GLY A 49 2.55 5.67 23.97
N LYS A 50 2.97 4.41 24.05
CA LYS A 50 3.11 3.65 25.30
C LYS A 50 4.40 3.95 26.04
N PHE A 51 5.51 4.10 25.33
CA PHE A 51 6.85 4.13 25.94
C PHE A 51 7.57 5.47 25.84
N PHE A 52 7.26 6.30 24.85
CA PHE A 52 8.03 7.52 24.57
C PHE A 52 7.23 8.81 24.69
N LYS A 53 5.91 8.72 24.72
CA LYS A 53 5.03 9.88 24.88
C LYS A 53 5.17 10.46 26.28
N LYS A 54 5.48 11.74 26.35
CA LYS A 54 5.54 12.53 27.59
C LYS A 54 4.16 13.12 27.93
N ASN A 55 4.00 13.61 29.15
CA ASN A 55 2.78 14.29 29.56
C ASN A 55 2.65 15.62 28.81
N GLY A 56 1.46 15.85 28.23
CA GLY A 56 1.15 17.07 27.49
C GLY A 56 1.48 17.04 25.99
N GLU A 57 2.12 15.98 25.46
CA GLU A 57 2.33 15.81 24.02
C GLU A 57 1.44 14.68 23.45
N THR A 58 1.08 14.82 22.17
CA THR A 58 0.44 13.81 21.34
C THR A 58 1.48 12.78 20.87
N THR A 59 1.01 11.60 20.42
CA THR A 59 1.89 10.59 19.84
C THR A 59 2.63 11.09 18.61
N GLN A 60 2.03 11.99 17.81
CA GLN A 60 2.65 12.57 16.63
C GLN A 60 3.80 13.53 17.00
N GLU A 61 3.57 14.42 17.98
CA GLU A 61 4.61 15.31 18.50
C GLU A 61 5.77 14.51 19.12
N ALA A 62 5.46 13.41 19.82
CA ALA A 62 6.48 12.51 20.35
C ALA A 62 7.34 11.90 19.23
N LYS A 63 6.74 11.50 18.09
CA LYS A 63 7.49 11.01 16.92
C LYS A 63 8.38 12.08 16.30
N GLU A 64 7.84 13.28 16.09
CA GLU A 64 8.60 14.39 15.52
C GLU A 64 9.78 14.78 16.40
N ARG A 65 9.60 14.77 17.73
CA ARG A 65 10.67 14.97 18.70
C ARG A 65 11.74 13.88 18.61
N LEU A 66 11.35 12.60 18.52
CA LEU A 66 12.30 11.49 18.38
C LEU A 66 13.09 11.58 17.07
N GLN A 67 12.43 11.87 15.94
CA GLN A 67 13.11 12.06 14.65
C GLN A 67 14.09 13.24 14.66
N LYS A 68 13.71 14.35 15.29
CA LYS A 68 14.62 15.49 15.46
C LYS A 68 15.84 15.11 16.29
N ASN A 69 15.67 14.34 17.36
CA ASN A 69 16.77 13.88 18.19
C ASN A 69 17.72 12.94 17.43
N ASP A 70 17.19 12.04 16.61
CA ASP A 70 17.99 11.14 15.77
C ASP A 70 18.82 11.90 14.71
N ASN A 71 18.24 12.95 14.10
CA ASN A 71 18.89 13.73 13.04
C ASN A 71 19.96 14.73 13.54
N HIS A 72 20.07 14.95 14.85
CA HIS A 72 21.07 15.83 15.48
C HIS A 72 22.23 15.04 16.10
N ASN A 73 22.34 13.74 15.81
CA ASN A 73 23.40 12.86 16.28
C ASN A 73 24.36 12.47 15.15
#